data_AF-A0A6L9ZZ72-F1
#
_entry.id   AF-A0A6L9ZZ72-F1
#
_cell.length_a   1.000
_cell.length_b   1.000
_cell.length_c   1.000
_cell.angle_alpha   90.00
_cell.angle_beta   90.00
_cell.angle_gamma   90.00
#
_symmetry.space_group_name_H-M   'P 1'
#
loop_
_entity.id
_entity.type
_entity.pdbx_description
1 polymer ?
#
loop_
_entity_poly.entity_id
_entity_poly.type
_entity_poly.pdbx_seq_one_letter_code
_entity_poly.pdbx_strand_id
1 'polypeptide(L)'
;MKVTLLRHYQNTLEQSLEKLKVSNTSPSKQEILEILLTRDALNKELSNEIKLYVSTILKIEELDIKLRENADELIQDINLAEYRENFPKTPDAWWWYLDIYAQEQAIKSHPLNSLEWFFIGLRSIFLIVNIALSLSLGILFFTSGFLATAAIIPSILLLLQAQNELTETGKKRFR
;
A
#
# COMPACT_ATOMS: atom_id res chain seq x y z
N MET A 1 30.85 -18.99 -24.62
CA MET A 1 31.36 -17.91 -23.74
C MET A 1 30.26 -17.05 -23.11
N LYS A 2 29.16 -16.73 -23.82
CA LYS A 2 28.03 -15.95 -23.25
C LYS A 2 27.21 -16.68 -22.18
N VAL A 3 26.95 -17.98 -22.34
CA VAL A 3 26.18 -18.79 -21.36
C VAL A 3 26.88 -18.91 -19.99
N THR A 4 28.21 -18.91 -19.97
CA THR A 4 29.01 -18.93 -18.73
C THR A 4 28.93 -17.62 -17.96
N LEU A 5 28.81 -16.48 -18.66
CA LEU A 5 28.64 -15.16 -18.03
C LEU A 5 27.26 -15.04 -17.39
N LEU A 6 26.22 -15.50 -18.08
CA LEU A 6 24.86 -15.46 -17.54
C LEU A 6 24.75 -16.29 -16.25
N ARG A 7 25.35 -17.49 -16.22
CA ARG A 7 25.41 -18.31 -15.00
C ARG A 7 26.22 -17.65 -13.88
N HIS A 8 27.30 -16.96 -14.23
CA HIS A 8 28.10 -16.22 -13.25
C HIS A 8 27.27 -15.13 -12.57
N TYR A 9 26.60 -14.28 -13.36
CA TYR A 9 25.73 -13.22 -12.81
C TYR A 9 24.56 -13.77 -11.99
N GLN A 10 23.97 -14.90 -12.40
CA GLN A 10 22.95 -15.59 -11.61
C GLN A 10 23.47 -16.02 -10.24
N ASN A 11 24.63 -16.69 -10.21
CA ASN A 11 25.22 -17.15 -8.95
C ASN A 11 25.65 -15.98 -8.06
N THR A 12 26.19 -14.89 -8.62
CA THR A 12 26.54 -13.69 -7.85
C THR A 12 25.30 -13.06 -7.22
N LEU A 13 24.21 -12.96 -7.97
CA LEU A 13 22.96 -12.39 -7.46
C LEU A 13 22.32 -13.29 -6.38
N GLU A 14 22.36 -14.61 -6.57
CA GLU A 14 21.91 -15.59 -5.58
C GLU A 14 22.71 -15.50 -4.28
N GLN A 15 24.04 -15.45 -4.36
CA GLN A 15 24.93 -15.32 -3.20
C GLN A 15 24.70 -14.01 -2.44
N SER A 16 24.55 -12.89 -3.16
CA SER A 16 24.27 -11.60 -2.52
C SER A 16 22.93 -11.63 -1.79
N LEU A 17 21.87 -12.20 -2.39
CA LEU A 17 20.56 -12.33 -1.74
C LEU A 17 20.56 -13.30 -0.55
N GLU A 18 21.30 -14.41 -0.62
CA GLU A 18 21.45 -15.33 0.52
C GLU A 18 22.21 -14.66 1.67
N LYS A 19 23.24 -13.87 1.37
CA LYS A 19 23.98 -13.11 2.37
C LYS A 19 23.07 -12.15 3.13
N LEU A 20 22.10 -11.51 2.46
CA LEU A 20 21.10 -10.67 3.11
C LEU A 20 20.25 -11.45 4.10
N LYS A 21 19.76 -12.64 3.73
CA LYS A 21 18.96 -13.47 4.63
C LYS A 21 19.72 -13.98 5.86
N VAL A 22 21.02 -14.24 5.72
CA VAL A 22 21.86 -14.78 6.80
C VAL A 22 22.38 -13.67 7.71
N SER A 23 22.62 -12.48 7.16
CA SER A 23 23.10 -11.34 7.93
C SER A 23 21.92 -10.63 8.60
N ASN A 24 21.80 -10.72 9.93
CA ASN A 24 20.82 -9.93 10.70
C ASN A 24 21.12 -8.42 10.73
N THR A 25 21.92 -7.93 9.79
CA THR A 25 22.39 -6.56 9.69
C THR A 25 21.89 -5.98 8.38
N SER A 26 21.28 -4.80 8.45
CA SER A 26 20.84 -4.08 7.25
C SER A 26 21.98 -3.97 6.23
N PRO A 27 21.71 -4.25 4.94
CA PRO A 27 22.74 -4.18 3.92
C PRO A 27 23.25 -2.77 3.72
N SER A 28 24.55 -2.65 3.47
CA SER A 28 25.14 -1.35 3.16
C SER A 28 24.62 -0.82 1.82
N LYS A 29 24.60 0.52 1.67
CA LYS A 29 24.25 1.20 0.40
C LYS A 29 25.04 0.66 -0.79
N GLN A 30 26.31 0.27 -0.57
CA GLN A 30 27.17 -0.31 -1.60
C GLN A 30 26.67 -1.70 -2.03
N GLU A 31 26.35 -2.58 -1.09
CA GLU A 31 25.84 -3.93 -1.38
C GLU A 31 24.51 -3.88 -2.14
N ILE A 32 23.62 -2.95 -1.77
CA ILE A 32 22.34 -2.75 -2.46
C ILE A 32 22.57 -2.34 -3.92
N LEU A 33 23.47 -1.38 -4.16
CA LEU A 33 23.81 -0.95 -5.52
C LEU A 33 24.49 -2.08 -6.32
N GLU A 34 25.37 -2.86 -5.70
CA GLU A 34 25.99 -4.02 -6.34
C GLU A 34 24.94 -5.05 -6.80
N ILE A 35 23.91 -5.30 -5.99
CA ILE A 35 22.78 -6.18 -6.37
C ILE A 35 22.03 -5.62 -7.57
N LEU A 36 21.65 -4.33 -7.54
CA LEU A 36 20.89 -3.69 -8.62
C LEU A 36 21.69 -3.64 -9.94
N LEU A 37 22.99 -3.32 -9.86
CA LEU A 37 23.88 -3.31 -11.02
C LEU A 37 24.14 -4.72 -11.57
N THR A 38 24.23 -5.72 -10.70
CA THR A 38 24.34 -7.13 -11.11
C THR A 38 23.09 -7.56 -11.87
N ARG A 39 21.90 -7.15 -11.40
CA ARG A 39 20.63 -7.43 -12.10
C ARG A 39 20.54 -6.73 -13.45
N ASP A 40 21.08 -5.53 -13.56
CA ASP A 40 21.16 -4.78 -14.82
C ASP A 40 22.11 -5.44 -15.82
N ALA A 41 23.29 -5.88 -15.37
CA ALA A 41 24.23 -6.66 -16.18
C ALA A 41 23.60 -7.97 -16.68
N LEU A 42 22.85 -8.66 -15.81
CA LEU A 42 22.10 -9.87 -16.18
C LEU A 42 21.06 -9.56 -17.27
N ASN A 43 20.33 -8.46 -17.15
CA ASN A 43 19.32 -8.07 -18.14
C ASN A 43 19.93 -7.70 -19.49
N LYS A 44 21.09 -7.03 -19.48
CA LYS A 44 21.84 -6.70 -20.69
C LYS A 44 22.29 -7.96 -21.41
N GLU A 45 22.76 -8.97 -20.69
CA GLU A 45 23.11 -10.26 -21.29
C GLU A 45 21.88 -11.05 -21.76
N LEU A 46 20.75 -10.94 -21.05
CA LEU A 46 19.48 -11.55 -21.48
C LEU A 46 18.99 -10.98 -22.81
N SER A 47 19.20 -9.67 -23.03
CA SER A 47 18.79 -8.93 -24.22
C SER A 47 19.64 -9.24 -25.47
N ASN A 48 20.82 -9.85 -25.31
CA ASN A 48 21.78 -10.12 -26.40
C ASN A 48 21.43 -11.35 -27.28
N GLU A 49 20.14 -11.64 -27.49
CA GLU A 49 19.61 -12.75 -28.32
C GLU A 49 20.27 -14.11 -28.03
N ILE A 50 20.46 -14.42 -26.75
CA ILE A 50 21.00 -15.73 -26.34
C ILE A 50 19.86 -16.76 -26.42
N LYS A 51 20.16 -17.97 -26.91
CA LYS A 51 19.23 -19.12 -26.77
C LYS A 51 19.11 -19.45 -25.28
N LEU A 52 18.00 -19.03 -24.68
CA LEU A 52 17.72 -19.27 -23.26
C LEU A 52 17.08 -20.64 -23.07
N TYR A 53 17.53 -21.34 -22.04
CA TYR A 53 16.88 -22.56 -21.58
C TYR A 53 15.76 -22.18 -20.60
N VAL A 54 14.68 -22.94 -20.59
CA VAL A 54 13.55 -22.73 -19.67
C VAL A 54 14.01 -22.69 -18.21
N SER A 55 14.95 -23.56 -17.83
CA SER A 55 15.55 -23.59 -16.48
C SER A 55 16.25 -22.29 -16.10
N THR A 56 16.84 -21.58 -17.07
CA THR A 56 17.48 -20.29 -16.86
C THR A 56 16.44 -19.21 -16.59
N ILE A 57 15.32 -19.22 -17.31
CA ILE A 57 14.22 -18.25 -17.11
C ILE A 57 13.57 -18.46 -15.75
N LEU A 58 13.25 -19.71 -15.39
CA LEU A 58 12.68 -20.04 -14.08
C LEU A 58 13.58 -19.61 -12.92
N LYS A 59 14.89 -19.78 -13.06
CA LYS A 59 15.84 -19.33 -12.03
C LYS A 59 15.91 -17.80 -11.92
N ILE A 60 15.77 -17.07 -13.02
CA ILE A 60 15.68 -15.60 -12.98
C ILE A 60 14.38 -15.16 -12.30
N GLU A 61 13.27 -15.82 -12.61
CA GLU A 61 11.98 -15.55 -11.97
C GLU A 61 12.05 -15.77 -10.45
N GLU A 62 12.65 -16.88 -10.00
CA GLU A 62 12.84 -17.15 -8.56
C GLU A 62 13.69 -16.07 -7.88
N LEU A 63 14.77 -15.64 -8.53
CA LEU A 63 15.63 -14.57 -8.02
C LEU A 63 14.91 -13.20 -8.01
N ASP A 64 14.07 -12.94 -9.00
CA ASP A 64 13.26 -11.71 -9.08
C ASP A 64 12.18 -11.69 -7.99
N ILE A 65 11.58 -12.84 -7.67
CA ILE A 65 10.67 -12.99 -6.53
C ILE A 65 11.41 -12.68 -5.22
N LYS A 66 12.58 -13.31 -5.01
CA LYS A 66 13.40 -13.04 -3.82
C LYS A 66 13.79 -11.56 -3.73
N LEU A 67 14.14 -10.91 -4.83
CA LEU A 67 14.46 -9.48 -4.84
C LEU A 67 13.28 -8.62 -4.34
N ARG A 68 12.05 -8.96 -4.76
CA ARG A 68 10.83 -8.27 -4.30
C ARG A 68 10.50 -8.53 -2.84
N GLU A 69 10.70 -9.76 -2.38
CA GLU A 69 10.49 -10.11 -0.97
C GLU A 69 11.43 -9.33 -0.04
N ASN A 70 12.67 -9.08 -0.48
CA ASN A 70 13.65 -8.31 0.29
C ASN A 70 13.60 -6.81 -0.02
N ALA A 71 12.59 -6.33 -0.77
CA ALA A 71 12.52 -4.94 -1.21
C ALA A 71 12.50 -3.97 -0.02
N ASP A 72 11.73 -4.27 1.02
CA ASP A 72 11.61 -3.42 2.22
C ASP A 72 12.95 -3.22 2.93
N GLU A 73 13.75 -4.28 3.07
CA GLU A 73 15.09 -4.24 3.68
C GLU A 73 16.10 -3.51 2.78
N LEU A 74 15.98 -3.70 1.47
CA LEU A 74 16.87 -3.09 0.48
C LEU A 74 16.68 -1.58 0.36
N ILE A 75 15.46 -1.06 0.54
CA ILE A 75 15.19 0.37 0.37
C ILE A 75 15.33 1.19 1.66
N GLN A 76 15.53 0.54 2.80
CA GLN A 76 15.55 1.21 4.10
C GLN A 76 16.66 2.26 4.19
N ASP A 77 17.84 1.96 3.63
CA ASP A 77 19.04 2.78 3.72
C ASP A 77 19.44 3.46 2.38
N ILE A 78 18.58 3.36 1.34
CA ILE A 78 18.85 3.92 0.02
C ILE A 78 17.65 4.67 -0.58
N ASN A 79 17.88 5.88 -1.08
CA ASN A 79 16.87 6.65 -1.81
C ASN A 79 16.98 6.36 -3.32
N LEU A 80 16.25 5.37 -3.82
CA LEU A 80 16.25 5.01 -5.24
C LEU A 80 15.79 6.15 -6.16
N ALA A 81 14.97 7.09 -5.68
CA ALA A 81 14.53 8.24 -6.49
C ALA A 81 15.70 9.15 -6.87
N GLU A 82 16.62 9.42 -5.94
CA GLU A 82 17.83 10.20 -6.19
C GLU A 82 18.72 9.54 -7.25
N TYR A 83 18.81 8.20 -7.24
CA TYR A 83 19.57 7.46 -8.25
C TYR A 83 18.89 7.47 -9.63
N ARG A 84 17.55 7.52 -9.70
CA ARG A 84 16.85 7.65 -10.99
C ARG A 84 17.05 9.02 -11.64
N GLU A 85 17.16 10.08 -10.83
CA GLU A 85 17.33 11.46 -11.30
C GLU A 85 18.78 11.80 -11.67
N ASN A 86 19.76 11.28 -10.92
CA ASN A 86 21.17 11.62 -11.10
C ASN A 86 21.90 10.80 -12.18
N PHE A 87 21.32 9.70 -12.65
CA PHE A 87 21.95 8.85 -13.66
C PHE A 87 21.47 9.18 -15.08
N PRO A 88 22.39 9.28 -16.06
CA PRO A 88 22.12 9.83 -17.40
C PRO A 88 21.19 8.99 -18.30
N LYS A 89 20.78 7.80 -17.82
CA LYS A 89 19.65 7.05 -18.35
C LYS A 89 18.80 6.69 -17.15
N THR A 90 17.60 7.24 -17.05
CA THR A 90 16.56 6.72 -16.17
C THR A 90 16.48 5.22 -16.40
N PRO A 91 16.85 4.39 -15.42
CA PRO A 91 16.77 2.96 -15.60
C PRO A 91 15.30 2.58 -15.76
N ASP A 92 14.88 2.18 -16.96
CA ASP A 92 13.49 1.80 -17.26
C ASP A 92 13.15 0.38 -16.76
N ALA A 93 13.94 -0.13 -15.82
CA ALA A 93 13.79 -1.47 -15.31
C ALA A 93 13.10 -1.47 -13.95
N TRP A 94 12.15 -2.39 -13.78
CA TRP A 94 11.26 -2.45 -12.62
C TRP A 94 12.00 -2.55 -11.27
N TRP A 95 13.20 -3.14 -11.22
CA TRP A 95 14.01 -3.25 -10.00
C TRP A 95 14.57 -1.90 -9.50
N TRP A 96 14.53 -0.85 -10.31
CA TRP A 96 14.86 0.51 -9.87
C TRP A 96 13.67 1.25 -9.24
N TYR A 97 12.49 0.65 -9.26
CA TYR A 97 11.25 1.17 -8.67
C TYR A 97 10.80 0.33 -7.45
N LEU A 98 11.74 -0.39 -6.82
CA LEU A 98 11.45 -1.20 -5.62
C LEU A 98 10.90 -0.37 -4.46
N ASP A 99 11.26 0.92 -4.39
CA ASP A 99 10.70 1.88 -3.43
C ASP A 99 9.19 2.03 -3.56
N ILE A 100 8.69 2.11 -4.80
CA ILE A 100 7.24 2.20 -5.08
C ILE A 100 6.56 0.88 -4.70
N TYR A 101 7.13 -0.25 -5.09
CA TYR A 101 6.57 -1.57 -4.78
C TYR A 101 6.50 -1.83 -3.26
N ALA A 102 7.59 -1.57 -2.54
CA ALA A 102 7.65 -1.71 -1.09
C ALA A 102 6.65 -0.78 -0.40
N GLN A 103 6.54 0.48 -0.84
CA GLN A 103 5.57 1.42 -0.29
C GLN A 103 4.12 0.94 -0.50
N GLU A 104 3.77 0.44 -1.69
CA GLU A 104 2.45 -0.14 -1.96
C GLU A 104 2.17 -1.38 -1.09
N GLN A 105 3.18 -2.23 -0.87
CA GLN A 105 3.06 -3.39 0.02
C GLN A 105 2.90 -2.98 1.48
N ALA A 106 3.65 -1.99 1.95
CA ALA A 106 3.53 -1.45 3.31
C ALA A 106 2.14 -0.83 3.54
N ILE A 107 1.57 -0.15 2.55
CA ILE A 107 0.19 0.38 2.60
C ILE A 107 -0.82 -0.77 2.71
N LYS A 108 -0.67 -1.85 1.92
CA LYS A 108 -1.56 -3.02 1.98
C LYS A 108 -1.45 -3.79 3.29
N SER A 109 -0.24 -3.91 3.82
CA SER A 109 0.09 -4.65 5.05
C SER A 109 -0.13 -3.84 6.33
N HIS A 110 -0.63 -2.59 6.22
CA HIS A 110 -0.82 -1.71 7.36
C HIS A 110 -1.74 -2.36 8.42
N PRO A 111 -1.33 -2.42 9.70
CA PRO A 111 -2.05 -3.18 10.74
C PRO A 111 -3.45 -2.63 11.01
N LEU A 112 -3.72 -1.33 10.79
CA LEU A 112 -5.09 -0.80 10.92
C LEU A 112 -6.04 -1.28 9.81
N ASN A 113 -5.53 -1.78 8.68
CA ASN A 113 -6.35 -2.40 7.64
C ASN A 113 -6.96 -3.73 8.16
N SER A 114 -6.26 -4.42 9.06
CA SER A 114 -6.78 -5.60 9.77
C SER A 114 -7.85 -5.28 10.82
N LEU A 115 -8.03 -4.01 11.22
CA LEU A 115 -9.14 -3.59 12.09
C LEU A 115 -10.30 -3.01 11.28
N GLU A 116 -10.06 -2.64 10.02
CA GLU A 116 -11.08 -2.07 9.16
C GLU A 116 -12.27 -3.04 8.97
N TRP A 117 -12.02 -4.35 8.80
CA TRP A 117 -13.11 -5.34 8.72
C TRP A 117 -13.96 -5.41 10.00
N PHE A 118 -13.34 -5.21 11.17
CA PHE A 118 -14.05 -5.16 12.46
C PHE A 118 -14.95 -3.93 12.54
N PHE A 119 -14.44 -2.75 12.14
CA PHE A 119 -15.24 -1.52 12.11
C PHE A 119 -16.33 -1.54 11.02
N ILE A 120 -16.08 -2.17 9.87
CA ILE A 120 -17.08 -2.43 8.82
C ILE A 120 -18.18 -3.34 9.34
N GLY A 121 -17.83 -4.43 10.04
CA GLY A 121 -18.79 -5.33 10.69
C GLY A 121 -19.62 -4.63 11.77
N LEU A 122 -18.97 -3.86 12.65
CA LEU A 122 -19.62 -3.10 13.72
C LEU A 122 -20.58 -2.04 13.18
N ARG A 123 -20.18 -1.29 12.14
CA ARG A 123 -21.04 -0.31 11.46
C ARG A 123 -22.24 -0.97 10.79
N SER A 124 -22.06 -2.16 10.21
CA SER A 124 -23.13 -2.92 9.57
C SER A 124 -24.18 -3.41 10.58
N ILE A 125 -23.74 -3.90 11.75
CA ILE A 125 -24.65 -4.29 12.84
C ILE A 125 -25.44 -3.07 13.34
N PHE A 126 -24.77 -1.93 13.55
CA PHE A 126 -25.44 -0.69 14.00
C PHE A 126 -26.48 -0.21 12.98
N LEU A 127 -26.19 -0.33 11.68
CA LEU A 127 -27.14 -0.03 10.60
C LEU A 127 -28.34 -0.97 10.61
N ILE A 128 -28.14 -2.29 10.76
CA ILE A 128 -29.24 -3.28 10.82
C ILE A 128 -30.14 -3.01 12.02
N VAL A 129 -29.57 -2.74 13.19
CA VAL A 129 -30.33 -2.40 14.40
C VAL A 129 -31.11 -1.10 14.22
N ASN A 130 -30.50 -0.08 13.62
CA ASN A 130 -31.16 1.21 13.38
C ASN A 130 -32.34 1.08 12.39
N ILE A 131 -32.18 0.28 11.32
CA ILE A 131 -33.24 0.00 10.34
C ILE A 131 -34.38 -0.82 10.99
N ALA A 132 -34.04 -1.85 11.78
CA ALA A 132 -35.04 -2.66 12.47
C ALA A 132 -35.85 -1.85 13.50
N LEU A 133 -35.19 -0.95 14.23
CA LEU A 133 -35.84 -0.03 15.17
C LEU A 133 -36.76 0.95 14.45
N SER A 134 -36.32 1.48 13.32
CA SER A 134 -37.13 2.42 12.52
C SER A 134 -38.36 1.75 11.94
N LEU A 135 -38.23 0.51 11.48
CA LEU A 135 -39.34 -0.28 10.95
C LEU A 135 -40.34 -0.68 12.03
N SER A 136 -39.86 -1.11 13.21
CA SER A 136 -40.73 -1.50 14.33
C SER A 136 -41.51 -0.30 14.87
N LEU A 137 -40.88 0.86 15.01
CA LEU A 137 -41.55 2.11 15.34
C LEU A 137 -42.55 2.50 14.25
N GLY A 138 -42.17 2.44 12.97
CA GLY A 138 -43.06 2.76 11.84
C GLY A 138 -44.34 1.91 11.82
N ILE A 139 -44.22 0.60 12.05
CA ILE A 139 -45.37 -0.32 12.12
C ILE A 139 -46.21 -0.05 13.37
N LEU A 140 -45.59 0.25 14.51
CA LEU A 140 -46.30 0.62 15.75
C LEU A 140 -47.11 1.91 15.55
N PHE A 141 -46.55 2.92 14.89
CA PHE A 141 -47.24 4.17 14.57
C PHE A 141 -48.37 3.96 13.54
N PHE A 142 -48.21 3.02 12.61
CA PHE A 142 -49.22 2.75 11.58
C PHE A 142 -50.38 1.89 12.11
N THR A 143 -50.13 0.98 13.06
CA THR A 143 -51.15 0.09 13.63
C THR A 143 -51.91 0.67 14.82
N SER A 144 -51.35 1.64 15.55
CA SER A 144 -51.92 2.15 16.80
C SER A 144 -52.97 3.25 16.66
N GLY A 145 -53.21 3.79 15.45
CA GLY A 145 -54.35 4.67 15.17
C GLY A 145 -54.70 5.68 16.28
N PHE A 146 -53.96 6.79 16.34
CA PHE A 146 -54.31 8.08 16.96
C PHE A 146 -53.79 8.41 18.39
N LEU A 147 -53.19 9.62 18.46
CA LEU A 147 -52.95 10.54 19.58
C LEU A 147 -52.40 10.04 20.93
N ALA A 148 -51.10 10.24 21.12
CA ALA A 148 -50.56 10.78 22.37
C ALA A 148 -49.41 11.74 22.04
N THR A 149 -49.71 13.03 22.02
CA THR A 149 -48.72 14.11 22.05
C THR A 149 -47.90 14.03 23.35
N ALA A 150 -46.60 13.76 23.25
CA ALA A 150 -45.51 14.39 24.02
C ALA A 150 -44.23 13.51 24.01
N ALA A 151 -43.43 13.64 22.95
CA ALA A 151 -41.96 13.58 22.99
C ALA A 151 -41.43 13.69 21.56
N ILE A 152 -41.62 14.85 20.93
CA ILE A 152 -40.84 15.21 19.75
C ILE A 152 -39.43 15.48 20.27
N ILE A 153 -38.47 14.63 19.92
CA ILE A 153 -37.04 14.87 20.13
C ILE A 153 -36.64 16.12 19.32
N PRO A 154 -36.17 17.23 19.93
CA PRO A 154 -35.64 18.34 19.16
C PRO A 154 -34.12 18.43 19.40
N SER A 155 -33.32 17.58 18.77
CA SER A 155 -31.85 17.78 18.77
C SER A 155 -31.34 18.50 17.52
N ILE A 156 -32.08 18.47 16.41
CA ILE A 156 -31.55 18.95 15.12
C ILE A 156 -31.96 20.42 14.84
N LEU A 157 -33.14 20.85 15.29
CA LEU A 157 -33.60 22.24 15.08
C LEU A 157 -32.89 23.25 16.01
N LEU A 158 -32.53 22.84 17.24
CA LEU A 158 -31.74 23.66 18.16
C LEU A 158 -30.32 23.93 17.64
N LEU A 159 -29.71 22.97 16.92
CA LEU A 159 -28.41 23.16 16.26
C LEU A 159 -28.50 24.09 15.04
N LEU A 160 -29.59 24.03 14.28
CA LEU A 160 -29.82 24.93 13.13
C LEU A 160 -30.10 26.38 13.57
N GLN A 161 -30.81 26.59 14.68
CA GLN A 161 -31.05 27.93 15.22
C GLN A 161 -29.78 28.56 15.79
N ALA A 162 -28.94 27.78 16.50
CA ALA A 162 -27.65 28.24 17.02
C ALA A 162 -26.66 28.64 15.91
N GLN A 163 -26.66 27.95 14.76
CA GLN A 163 -25.85 28.37 13.61
C GLN A 163 -26.39 29.63 12.93
N ASN A 164 -27.70 29.82 12.85
CA ASN A 164 -28.28 30.99 12.18
C ASN A 164 -28.04 32.30 12.97
N GLU A 165 -28.10 32.26 14.31
CA GLU A 165 -27.79 33.42 15.17
C GLU A 165 -26.29 33.79 15.18
N LEU A 166 -25.39 32.80 15.14
CA LEU A 166 -23.94 33.05 14.99
C LEU A 166 -23.58 33.58 13.59
N THR A 167 -24.38 33.25 12.57
CA THR A 167 -24.17 33.72 11.19
C THR A 167 -24.63 35.18 11.03
N GLU A 168 -25.74 35.60 11.65
CA GLU A 168 -26.15 37.01 11.69
C GLU A 168 -25.19 37.89 12.53
N THR A 169 -24.67 37.35 13.64
CA THR A 169 -23.68 38.06 14.48
C THR A 169 -22.32 38.17 13.79
N GLY A 170 -21.91 37.16 13.01
CA GLY A 170 -20.71 37.21 12.15
C GLY A 170 -20.84 38.15 10.96
N LYS A 171 -22.05 38.33 10.41
CA LYS A 171 -22.30 39.20 9.25
C LYS A 171 -22.31 40.70 9.59
N LYS A 172 -22.53 41.06 10.86
CA LYS A 172 -22.44 42.44 11.35
C LYS A 172 -21.03 42.87 11.79
N ARG A 173 -20.05 41.97 11.83
CA ARG A 173 -18.65 42.32 12.15
C ARG A 173 -17.79 42.65 10.92
N PHE A 174 -18.32 42.42 9.72
CA PHE A 174 -17.63 42.66 8.44
C PHE A 174 -18.37 43.63 7.51
N ARG A 175 -19.17 44.55 8.04
CA ARG A 175 -19.67 45.70 7.27
C ARG A 175 -19.78 46.95 8.12
#